data_AF-A0A196SF58-F1
#
_entry.id   AF-A0A196SF58-F1
#
_cell.length_a   1.000
_cell.length_b   1.000
_cell.length_c   1.000
_cell.angle_alpha   90.00
_cell.angle_beta   90.00
_cell.angle_gamma   90.00
#
_symmetry.space_group_name_H-M   'P 1'
#
loop_
_entity.id
_entity.type
_entity.pdbx_description
1 polymer ?
#
loop_
_entity_poly.entity_id
_entity_poly.type
_entity_poly.pdbx_seq_one_letter_code
_entity_poly.pdbx_strand_id
1 'polypeptide(L)'
;MDIDTDDSLGENSSNDGTGMKKVPTYIRLISKNIEYAASMAIEHMLGLTCDPVKGLVQVPCIERNAMAAGRALECAQYALMTSTFHIISFDEVIMTMILTGEDIEDSLRETSKAGLAQTYNLDELARKQRINEMKSRLMGIQRRNSINMQWGNEDATKEMVKESEGGVIDLERSGTSDLFA
;
A
#
# COMPACT_ATOMS: atom_id res chain seq x y z
N MET A 1 -0.31 38.94 3.71
CA MET A 1 -1.08 37.74 3.33
C MET A 1 -2.13 37.61 4.41
N ASP A 2 -3.20 38.38 4.21
CA ASP A 2 -4.31 38.50 5.14
C ASP A 2 -5.28 37.37 4.81
N ILE A 3 -5.42 36.41 5.72
CA ILE A 3 -6.42 35.35 5.66
C ILE A 3 -7.39 35.65 6.81
N ASP A 4 -8.45 36.37 6.46
CA ASP A 4 -9.70 36.62 7.18
C ASP A 4 -9.64 36.82 8.70
N THR A 5 -9.21 38.01 9.11
CA THR A 5 -9.60 38.63 10.38
C THR A 5 -10.98 39.30 10.21
N ASP A 6 -12.09 38.55 10.29
CA ASP A 6 -13.43 39.16 10.31
C ASP A 6 -14.39 38.57 11.36
N ASP A 7 -13.86 38.25 12.54
CA ASP A 7 -14.65 38.17 13.78
C ASP A 7 -14.23 39.29 14.73
N SER A 8 -14.20 40.52 14.21
CA SER A 8 -14.11 41.71 15.04
C SER A 8 -15.28 41.72 16.02
N LEU A 9 -14.97 41.55 17.30
CA LEU A 9 -15.84 41.84 18.43
C LEU A 9 -16.44 43.24 18.26
N GLY A 10 -17.66 43.31 17.74
CA GLY A 10 -18.32 44.57 17.44
C GLY A 10 -19.75 44.34 16.97
N GLU A 11 -20.68 44.25 17.92
CA GLU A 11 -22.07 44.58 17.64
C GLU A 11 -22.11 45.93 16.92
N ASN A 12 -22.66 45.99 15.72
CA ASN A 12 -23.43 47.13 15.25
C ASN A 12 -24.35 46.71 14.11
N SER A 13 -25.58 47.18 14.23
CA SER A 13 -26.71 47.06 13.33
C SER A 13 -26.38 47.45 11.88
N SER A 14 -25.99 46.48 11.06
CA SER A 14 -26.16 46.54 9.61
C SER A 14 -27.42 45.77 9.25
N ASN A 15 -28.41 46.49 8.73
CA ASN A 15 -29.64 45.92 8.19
C ASN A 15 -29.31 45.24 6.85
N ASP A 16 -28.91 43.99 6.89
CA ASP A 16 -28.90 43.17 5.68
C ASP A 16 -30.38 42.89 5.35
N GLY A 17 -30.86 43.47 4.24
CA GLY A 17 -32.26 43.49 3.80
C GLY A 17 -32.84 42.12 3.42
N THR A 18 -32.22 41.02 3.84
CA THR A 18 -32.77 39.68 3.79
C THR A 18 -33.38 39.38 5.16
N GLY A 19 -34.68 39.11 5.23
CA GLY A 19 -35.42 38.83 6.47
C GLY A 19 -35.00 37.53 7.20
N MET A 20 -33.72 37.16 7.18
CA MET A 20 -33.17 36.05 7.93
C MET A 20 -33.05 36.47 9.39
N LYS A 21 -33.86 35.84 10.23
CA LYS A 21 -33.84 36.00 11.69
C LYS A 21 -32.41 35.79 12.20
N LYS A 22 -31.86 36.78 12.92
CA LYS A 22 -30.56 36.66 13.58
C LYS A 22 -30.56 35.43 14.49
N VAL A 23 -29.71 34.45 14.18
CA VAL A 23 -29.53 33.24 14.98
C VAL A 23 -28.79 33.64 16.27
N PRO A 24 -29.20 33.18 17.46
CA PRO A 24 -28.51 33.47 18.71
C PRO A 24 -27.00 33.15 18.65
N THR A 25 -26.15 34.02 19.20
CA THR A 25 -24.68 33.91 19.16
C THR A 25 -24.16 32.57 19.69
N TYR A 26 -24.81 32.00 20.70
CA TYR A 26 -24.45 30.68 21.24
C TYR A 26 -24.68 29.53 20.22
N ILE A 27 -25.72 29.63 19.38
CA ILE A 27 -25.96 28.66 18.30
C ILE A 27 -24.85 28.76 17.25
N ARG A 28 -24.42 29.99 16.90
CA ARG A 28 -23.31 30.21 15.96
C ARG A 28 -21.98 29.67 16.48
N LEU A 29 -21.71 29.77 17.79
CA LEU A 29 -20.52 29.18 18.42
C LEU A 29 -20.54 27.65 18.39
N ILE A 30 -21.69 27.02 18.64
CA ILE A 30 -21.83 25.56 18.54
C ILE A 30 -21.56 25.08 17.11
N SER A 31 -22.12 25.77 16.10
CA SER A 31 -21.90 25.43 14.69
C SER A 31 -20.43 25.48 14.29
N LYS A 32 -19.69 26.52 14.72
CA LYS A 32 -18.25 26.64 14.43
C LYS A 32 -17.43 25.47 15.01
N ASN A 33 -17.73 25.04 16.23
CA ASN A 33 -17.01 23.90 16.84
C ASN A 33 -17.34 22.58 16.15
N ILE A 34 -18.58 22.43 15.64
CA ILE A 34 -18.97 21.24 14.87
C ILE A 34 -18.22 21.20 13.53
N GLU A 35 -18.19 22.33 12.81
CA GLU A 35 -17.46 22.44 11.54
C GLU A 35 -15.97 22.18 11.73
N TYR A 36 -15.39 22.71 12.82
CA TYR A 36 -13.98 22.49 13.12
C TYR A 36 -13.67 21.04 13.50
N ALA A 37 -14.52 20.40 14.30
CA ALA A 37 -14.36 18.98 14.62
C ALA A 37 -14.45 18.12 13.34
N ALA A 38 -15.37 18.46 12.44
CA ALA A 38 -15.58 17.74 11.19
C ALA A 38 -14.40 17.93 10.21
N SER A 39 -13.87 19.14 10.07
CA SER A 39 -12.71 19.41 9.19
C SER A 39 -11.50 18.59 9.63
N MET A 40 -11.11 18.66 10.91
CA MET A 40 -9.98 17.89 11.44
C MET A 40 -10.15 16.37 11.23
N ALA A 41 -11.37 15.86 11.41
CA ALA A 41 -11.63 14.44 11.22
C ALA A 41 -11.39 14.01 9.76
N ILE A 42 -11.80 14.84 8.80
CA ILE A 42 -11.59 14.57 7.36
C ILE A 42 -10.13 14.78 6.97
N GLU A 43 -9.47 15.82 7.48
CA GLU A 43 -8.04 16.08 7.26
C GLU A 43 -7.18 14.85 7.63
N HIS A 44 -7.47 14.20 8.75
CA HIS A 44 -6.79 12.98 9.18
C HIS A 44 -7.06 11.76 8.29
N MET A 45 -8.02 11.84 7.37
CA MET A 45 -8.41 10.76 6.46
C MET A 45 -8.16 11.09 4.97
N LEU A 46 -7.63 12.28 4.65
CA LEU A 46 -7.34 12.66 3.28
C LEU A 46 -6.33 11.71 2.61
N GLY A 47 -6.63 11.29 1.38
CA GLY A 47 -5.75 10.44 0.58
C GLY A 47 -5.66 8.97 1.02
N LEU A 48 -6.50 8.52 1.95
CA LEU A 48 -6.56 7.10 2.30
C LEU A 48 -7.11 6.27 1.13
N THR A 49 -6.28 5.39 0.59
CA THR A 49 -6.65 4.43 -0.45
C THR A 49 -7.47 3.27 0.13
N CYS A 50 -8.30 2.59 -0.66
CA CYS A 50 -9.08 1.46 -0.20
C CYS A 50 -8.62 0.17 -0.90
N ASP A 51 -7.69 -0.54 -0.29
CA ASP A 51 -7.00 -1.71 -0.85
C ASP A 51 -7.18 -2.96 0.04
N PRO A 52 -8.43 -3.51 0.14
CA PRO A 52 -8.71 -4.61 1.05
C PRO A 52 -7.93 -5.87 0.68
N VAL A 53 -7.35 -6.53 1.67
CA VAL A 53 -6.59 -7.75 1.47
C VAL A 53 -7.49 -8.85 0.89
N LYS A 54 -7.11 -9.40 -0.27
CA LYS A 54 -7.89 -10.43 -0.99
C LYS A 54 -9.34 -10.01 -1.35
N GLY A 55 -9.64 -8.70 -1.38
CA GLY A 55 -11.01 -8.22 -1.59
C GLY A 55 -11.94 -8.41 -0.41
N LEU A 56 -11.40 -8.68 0.79
CA LEU A 56 -12.18 -8.92 1.99
C LEU A 56 -12.25 -7.67 2.87
N VAL A 57 -13.44 -7.37 3.39
CA VAL A 57 -13.68 -6.28 4.36
C VAL A 57 -13.26 -6.73 5.77
N GLN A 58 -11.98 -7.05 5.92
CA GLN A 58 -11.38 -7.46 7.19
C GLN A 58 -10.15 -6.59 7.46
N VAL A 59 -9.10 -6.77 6.66
CA VAL A 59 -7.85 -6.03 6.77
C VAL A 59 -7.72 -5.10 5.55
N PRO A 60 -7.49 -3.80 5.71
CA PRO A 60 -7.35 -3.04 6.95
C PRO A 60 -8.68 -2.44 7.49
N CYS A 61 -9.81 -2.89 6.98
CA CYS A 61 -11.11 -2.25 7.19
C CYS A 61 -11.56 -2.19 8.66
N ILE A 62 -11.31 -3.26 9.43
CA ILE A 62 -11.73 -3.34 10.84
C ILE A 62 -10.91 -2.35 11.68
N GLU A 63 -9.59 -2.35 11.55
CA GLU A 63 -8.78 -1.38 12.29
C GLU A 63 -9.03 0.06 11.85
N ARG A 64 -9.32 0.31 10.56
CA ARG A 64 -9.69 1.65 10.08
C ARG A 64 -10.98 2.16 10.71
N ASN A 65 -11.99 1.31 10.90
CA ASN A 65 -13.21 1.72 11.60
C ASN A 65 -12.94 2.08 13.06
N ALA A 66 -12.15 1.26 13.77
CA ALA A 66 -11.76 1.54 15.15
C ALA A 66 -10.96 2.85 15.28
N MET A 67 -9.99 3.07 14.38
CA MET A 67 -9.18 4.29 14.34
C MET A 67 -10.02 5.53 14.00
N ALA A 68 -10.93 5.44 13.02
CA ALA A 68 -11.81 6.55 12.66
C ALA A 68 -12.74 6.94 13.81
N ALA A 69 -13.30 5.97 14.54
CA ALA A 69 -14.12 6.24 15.72
C ALA A 69 -13.34 6.95 16.83
N GLY A 70 -12.09 6.52 17.08
CA GLY A 70 -11.20 7.18 18.04
C GLY A 70 -10.89 8.62 17.63
N ARG A 71 -10.51 8.83 16.37
CA ARG A 71 -10.22 10.17 15.83
C ARG A 71 -11.42 11.10 15.89
N ALA A 72 -12.62 10.63 15.58
CA ALA A 72 -13.83 11.44 15.67
C ALA A 72 -14.06 11.97 17.10
N LEU A 73 -13.84 11.12 18.11
CA LEU A 73 -13.98 11.52 19.52
C LEU A 73 -12.89 12.53 19.93
N GLU A 74 -11.63 12.27 19.55
CA GLU A 74 -10.51 13.17 19.82
C GLU A 74 -10.71 14.55 19.19
N CYS A 75 -11.15 14.60 17.91
CA CYS A 75 -11.43 15.86 17.21
C CYS A 75 -12.57 16.63 17.87
N ALA A 76 -13.65 15.96 18.30
CA ALA A 76 -14.75 16.60 19.01
C ALA A 76 -14.30 17.18 20.36
N GLN A 77 -13.50 16.44 21.13
CA GLN A 77 -12.93 16.92 22.39
C GLN A 77 -11.98 18.11 22.16
N TYR A 78 -11.13 18.01 21.14
CA TYR A 78 -10.19 19.08 20.79
C TYR A 78 -10.91 20.37 20.40
N ALA A 79 -11.96 20.29 19.58
CA ALA A 79 -12.75 21.44 19.17
C ALA A 79 -13.53 22.09 20.33
N LEU A 80 -13.90 21.33 21.36
CA LEU A 80 -14.55 21.87 22.56
C LEU A 80 -13.57 22.54 23.52
N MET A 81 -12.34 22.03 23.62
CA MET A 81 -11.30 22.59 24.50
C MET A 81 -10.63 23.82 23.90
N THR A 82 -10.65 23.94 22.58
CA THR A 82 -9.90 24.94 21.82
C THR A 82 -10.85 26.02 21.33
N SER A 83 -10.63 27.30 21.71
CA SER A 83 -11.40 28.44 21.18
C SER A 83 -10.69 29.13 20.01
N THR A 84 -9.86 28.39 19.28
CA THR A 84 -8.87 28.95 18.35
C THR A 84 -9.46 29.14 16.96
N PHE A 85 -8.88 30.11 16.25
CA PHE A 85 -9.14 30.41 14.85
C PHE A 85 -8.83 29.20 13.96
N HIS A 86 -9.83 28.83 13.17
CA HIS A 86 -9.74 27.82 12.13
C HIS A 86 -9.09 28.43 10.88
N ILE A 87 -7.91 27.95 10.49
CA ILE A 87 -7.14 28.53 9.38
C ILE A 87 -7.69 28.08 8.02
N ILE A 88 -8.07 26.81 7.92
CA ILE A 88 -8.56 26.18 6.68
C ILE A 88 -10.04 25.95 6.87
N SER A 89 -10.91 26.44 6.00
CA SER A 89 -12.36 26.24 6.11
C SER A 89 -12.77 24.78 5.85
N PHE A 90 -13.94 24.38 6.37
CA PHE A 90 -14.48 23.03 6.12
C PHE A 90 -14.69 22.77 4.62
N ASP A 91 -15.15 23.77 3.88
CA ASP A 91 -15.38 23.67 2.44
C ASP A 91 -14.07 23.44 1.67
N GLU A 92 -12.95 24.07 2.08
CA GLU A 92 -11.63 23.83 1.49
C GLU A 92 -11.15 22.39 1.74
N VAL A 93 -11.41 21.84 2.92
CA VAL A 93 -11.11 20.44 3.23
C VAL A 93 -11.91 19.49 2.34
N ILE A 94 -13.21 19.75 2.16
CA ILE A 94 -14.06 18.95 1.27
C ILE A 94 -13.60 19.06 -0.18
N MET A 95 -13.26 20.26 -0.65
CA MET A 95 -12.74 20.46 -2.00
C MET A 95 -11.43 19.68 -2.20
N THR A 96 -10.54 19.72 -1.22
CA THR A 96 -9.30 18.94 -1.22
C THR A 96 -9.57 17.44 -1.25
N MET A 97 -10.56 16.96 -0.48
CA MET A 97 -10.97 15.56 -0.49
C MET A 97 -11.47 15.10 -1.87
N ILE A 98 -12.25 15.93 -2.56
CA ILE A 98 -12.76 15.62 -3.92
C ILE A 98 -11.59 15.55 -4.90
N LEU A 99 -10.74 16.58 -4.94
CA LEU A 99 -9.58 16.63 -5.85
C LEU A 99 -8.65 15.44 -5.61
N THR A 100 -8.34 15.15 -4.34
CA THR A 100 -7.51 13.99 -3.99
C THR A 100 -8.18 12.68 -4.41
N GLY A 101 -9.50 12.56 -4.26
CA GLY A 101 -10.25 11.38 -4.66
C GLY A 101 -10.29 11.14 -6.17
N GLU A 102 -10.23 12.21 -6.96
CA GLU A 102 -10.10 12.16 -8.43
C GLU A 102 -8.68 11.79 -8.86
N ASP A 103 -7.66 12.22 -8.12
CA ASP A 103 -6.25 11.92 -8.40
C ASP A 103 -5.85 10.48 -8.03
N ILE A 104 -6.63 9.78 -7.20
CA ILE A 104 -6.37 8.37 -6.86
C ILE A 104 -6.64 7.47 -8.07
N GLU A 105 -5.62 6.71 -8.47
CA GLU A 105 -5.72 5.71 -9.53
C GLU A 105 -6.82 4.67 -9.25
N ASP A 106 -7.59 4.30 -10.28
CA ASP A 106 -8.68 3.32 -10.18
C ASP A 106 -8.26 1.97 -9.57
N SER A 107 -7.00 1.57 -9.72
CA SER A 107 -6.46 0.33 -9.14
C SER A 107 -6.39 0.35 -7.60
N LEU A 108 -6.40 1.54 -6.98
CA LEU A 108 -6.37 1.76 -5.53
C LEU A 108 -7.76 2.06 -4.94
N ARG A 109 -8.79 2.12 -5.77
CA ARG A 109 -10.19 2.39 -5.39
C ARG A 109 -10.98 1.10 -5.23
N GLU A 110 -10.82 0.41 -4.10
CA GLU A 110 -11.64 -0.74 -3.68
C GLU A 110 -11.47 -2.00 -4.55
N THR A 111 -10.60 -1.99 -5.57
CA THR A 111 -10.46 -3.11 -6.50
C THR A 111 -9.56 -4.24 -6.01
N SER A 112 -8.78 -4.02 -4.94
CA SER A 112 -7.78 -4.97 -4.42
C SER A 112 -6.72 -5.41 -5.44
N LYS A 113 -6.52 -4.65 -6.53
CA LYS A 113 -5.56 -4.97 -7.59
C LYS A 113 -4.16 -4.43 -7.32
N ALA A 114 -4.04 -3.44 -6.44
CA ALA A 114 -2.78 -2.76 -6.09
C ALA A 114 -2.62 -2.63 -4.57
N GLY A 115 -1.51 -2.01 -4.12
CA GLY A 115 -1.28 -1.67 -2.72
C GLY A 115 -1.05 -2.88 -1.79
N LEU A 116 -1.65 -2.84 -0.61
CA LEU A 116 -1.54 -3.87 0.41
C LEU A 116 -2.07 -5.22 -0.08
N ALA A 117 -3.14 -5.21 -0.89
CA ALA A 117 -3.71 -6.43 -1.46
C ALA A 117 -2.72 -7.18 -2.37
N GLN A 118 -1.87 -6.45 -3.12
CA GLN A 118 -0.86 -7.02 -4.00
C GLN A 118 0.39 -7.49 -3.23
N THR A 119 0.80 -6.73 -2.22
CA THR A 119 2.02 -7.03 -1.44
C THR A 119 1.80 -8.13 -0.38
N TYR A 120 0.55 -8.33 0.04
CA TYR A 120 0.17 -9.38 0.98
C TYR A 120 0.45 -10.79 0.40
N ASN A 121 1.38 -11.51 1.04
CA ASN A 121 1.93 -12.84 0.66
C ASN A 121 3.11 -12.85 -0.33
N LEU A 122 3.79 -11.74 -0.57
CA LEU A 122 5.04 -11.75 -1.36
C LEU A 122 6.08 -12.72 -0.79
N ASP A 123 6.24 -12.79 0.53
CA ASP A 123 7.19 -13.73 1.15
C ASP A 123 6.73 -15.20 1.05
N GLU A 124 5.43 -15.46 1.11
CA GLU A 124 4.91 -16.82 0.91
C GLU A 124 5.08 -17.29 -0.54
N LEU A 125 4.85 -16.40 -1.51
CA LEU A 125 5.09 -16.66 -2.94
C LEU A 125 6.58 -16.86 -3.21
N ALA A 126 7.45 -16.00 -2.69
CA ALA A 126 8.90 -16.15 -2.79
C ALA A 126 9.38 -17.47 -2.15
N ARG A 127 8.83 -17.84 -0.99
CA ARG A 127 9.11 -19.13 -0.34
C ARG A 127 8.62 -20.31 -1.18
N LYS A 128 7.43 -20.25 -1.77
CA LYS A 128 6.88 -21.29 -2.66
C LYS A 128 7.73 -21.45 -3.92
N GLN A 129 8.20 -20.34 -4.50
CA GLN A 129 9.12 -20.34 -5.64
C GLN A 129 10.45 -21.01 -5.28
N ARG A 130 11.07 -20.62 -4.15
CA ARG A 130 12.30 -21.26 -3.65
C ARG A 130 12.13 -22.77 -3.46
N ILE A 131 11.02 -23.21 -2.86
CA ILE A 131 10.73 -24.64 -2.65
C ILE A 131 10.50 -25.38 -3.98
N ASN A 132 9.80 -24.77 -4.94
CA ASN A 132 9.58 -25.37 -6.25
C ASN A 132 10.88 -25.51 -7.05
N GLU A 133 11.78 -24.54 -6.94
CA GLU A 133 13.12 -24.62 -7.53
C GLU A 133 13.97 -25.72 -6.87
N MET A 134 13.92 -25.85 -5.54
CA MET A 134 14.58 -26.95 -4.85
C MET A 134 14.00 -28.31 -5.27
N LYS A 135 12.67 -28.43 -5.37
CA LYS A 135 11.99 -29.65 -5.83
C LYS A 135 12.34 -30.02 -7.26
N SER A 136 12.42 -29.04 -8.18
CA SER A 136 12.77 -29.29 -9.58
C SER A 136 14.22 -29.77 -9.71
N ARG A 137 15.15 -29.20 -8.94
CA ARG A 137 16.53 -29.68 -8.83
C ARG A 137 16.60 -31.12 -8.29
N LEU A 138 15.84 -31.42 -7.23
CA LEU A 138 15.82 -32.74 -6.59
C LEU A 138 15.20 -33.82 -7.51
N MET A 139 14.09 -33.50 -8.18
CA MET A 139 13.44 -34.37 -9.17
C MET A 139 14.32 -34.59 -10.42
N GLY A 140 15.07 -33.59 -10.85
CA GLY A 140 16.06 -33.70 -11.93
C GLY A 140 17.27 -34.58 -11.58
N ILE A 141 17.59 -34.72 -10.28
CA ILE A 141 18.58 -35.68 -9.77
C ILE A 141 17.99 -37.10 -9.77
N GLN A 142 16.71 -37.25 -9.42
CA GLN A 142 16.03 -38.54 -9.37
C GLN A 142 15.88 -39.21 -10.75
N ARG A 143 15.80 -38.43 -11.85
CA ARG A 143 15.84 -38.95 -13.23
C ARG A 143 17.23 -39.41 -13.70
N ARG A 144 18.32 -38.99 -13.03
CA ARG A 144 19.69 -39.46 -13.33
C ARG A 144 20.06 -40.74 -12.60
N ASN A 145 19.35 -41.08 -11.52
CA ASN A 145 19.59 -42.29 -10.71
C ASN A 145 18.82 -43.52 -11.18
N SER A 146 18.17 -43.51 -12.36
CA SER A 146 17.74 -44.75 -13.01
C SER A 146 18.95 -45.47 -13.61
N ILE A 147 19.83 -45.97 -12.74
CA ILE A 147 20.84 -46.96 -13.10
C ILE A 147 20.07 -48.21 -13.53
N ASN A 148 20.13 -48.51 -14.83
CA ASN A 148 19.56 -49.71 -15.41
C ASN A 148 20.45 -50.88 -14.97
N MET A 149 20.00 -51.67 -13.99
CA MET A 149 20.76 -52.80 -13.48
C MET A 149 20.46 -54.04 -14.34
N GLN A 150 21.18 -54.17 -15.45
CA GLN A 150 21.11 -55.35 -16.31
C GLN A 150 21.90 -56.49 -15.67
N TRP A 151 21.19 -57.50 -15.19
CA TRP A 151 21.76 -58.79 -14.82
C TRP A 151 21.89 -59.64 -16.09
N GLY A 152 23.13 -59.96 -16.47
CA GLY A 152 23.46 -60.90 -17.54
C GLY A 152 24.62 -61.78 -17.10
N ASN A 153 24.37 -63.09 -17.04
CA ASN A 153 25.36 -64.14 -16.80
C ASN A 153 26.21 -64.42 -18.06
N GLU A 154 27.30 -65.15 -17.83
CA GLU A 154 28.20 -65.85 -18.75
C GLU A 154 29.47 -65.12 -19.21
N ASP A 155 30.54 -65.46 -18.48
CA ASP A 155 31.77 -66.10 -18.95
C ASP A 155 32.72 -65.42 -19.94
N ALA A 156 33.98 -65.48 -19.49
CA ALA A 156 35.19 -65.70 -20.27
C ALA A 156 35.96 -64.49 -20.83
N THR A 157 37.15 -64.37 -20.24
CA THR A 157 38.46 -64.16 -20.87
C THR A 157 38.92 -62.73 -21.21
N LYS A 158 39.96 -62.33 -20.46
CA LYS A 158 41.20 -61.68 -20.91
C LYS A 158 41.11 -60.83 -22.18
N GLU A 159 41.46 -59.55 -22.06
CA GLU A 159 42.71 -59.04 -22.63
C GLU A 159 43.05 -57.64 -22.12
N MET A 160 44.32 -57.47 -21.75
CA MET A 160 44.98 -56.19 -21.51
C MET A 160 45.41 -55.62 -22.86
N VAL A 161 45.11 -54.35 -23.17
CA VAL A 161 45.94 -53.54 -24.08
C VAL A 161 45.97 -52.08 -23.61
N LYS A 162 47.19 -51.64 -23.29
CA LYS A 162 47.66 -50.25 -23.15
C LYS A 162 47.68 -49.55 -24.51
N GLU A 163 47.48 -48.24 -24.53
CA GLU A 163 48.24 -47.23 -25.31
C GLU A 163 47.61 -45.85 -25.00
N SER A 164 48.19 -44.95 -24.21
CA SER A 164 49.32 -44.02 -24.44
C SER A 164 49.13 -42.98 -25.55
N GLU A 165 48.98 -41.73 -25.07
CA GLU A 165 49.57 -40.47 -25.58
C GLU A 165 48.97 -39.68 -26.77
N GLY A 166 48.97 -38.34 -26.58
CA GLY A 166 48.91 -37.29 -27.61
C GLY A 166 47.68 -36.36 -27.48
N GLY A 167 47.73 -35.25 -26.74
CA GLY A 167 48.08 -33.89 -27.25
C GLY A 167 46.80 -33.13 -27.62
N VAL A 168 46.51 -31.86 -27.34
CA VAL A 168 47.29 -30.63 -27.12
C VAL A 168 46.39 -29.64 -26.34
N ILE A 169 47.03 -28.75 -25.58
CA ILE A 169 46.45 -27.67 -24.77
C ILE A 169 46.15 -26.47 -25.68
N ASP A 170 45.06 -25.72 -25.45
CA ASP A 170 45.15 -24.26 -25.60
C ASP A 170 44.19 -23.51 -24.66
N LEU A 171 44.77 -22.49 -24.03
CA LEU A 171 44.25 -21.68 -22.94
C LEU A 171 44.18 -20.24 -23.49
N GLU A 172 43.01 -19.72 -23.82
CA GLU A 172 42.86 -18.28 -23.99
C GLU A 172 41.57 -17.75 -23.34
N ARG A 173 41.80 -16.70 -22.55
CA ARG A 173 40.85 -15.86 -21.83
C ARG A 173 41.02 -14.47 -22.41
N SER A 174 40.00 -13.91 -23.10
CA SER A 174 39.77 -12.46 -23.16
C SER A 174 38.43 -12.11 -23.83
N GLY A 175 37.79 -11.04 -23.32
CA GLY A 175 36.72 -10.28 -24.00
C GLY A 175 35.28 -10.60 -23.55
N THR A 176 34.80 -10.19 -22.37
CA THR A 176 34.11 -8.92 -22.07
C THR A 176 32.93 -8.54 -22.98
N SER A 177 31.78 -8.34 -22.29
CA SER A 177 30.63 -7.48 -22.60
C SER A 177 29.90 -7.68 -23.92
N ASP A 178 28.67 -8.21 -23.83
CA ASP A 178 27.44 -7.55 -24.31
C ASP A 178 26.30 -8.55 -24.34
N LEU A 179 25.34 -8.44 -23.40
CA LEU A 179 23.99 -9.01 -23.57
C LEU A 179 22.99 -8.36 -22.57
N PHE A 180 22.77 -7.06 -22.74
CA PHE A 180 21.53 -6.37 -22.35
C PHE A 180 21.27 -5.28 -23.40
N ALA A 181 20.37 -5.59 -24.34
CA ALA A 181 19.65 -4.65 -25.19
C ALA A 181 18.23 -5.22 -25.37
#